data_AF-A0AAW8BWU1-F1
#
_entry.id   AF-A0AAW8BWU1-F1
#
_cell.length_a   1.000
_cell.length_b   1.000
_cell.length_c   1.000
_cell.angle_alpha   90.00
_cell.angle_beta   90.00
_cell.angle_gamma   90.00
#
_symmetry.space_group_name_H-M   'P 1'
#
loop_
_entity.id
_entity.type
_entity.pdbx_description
1 polymer ?
#
loop_
_entity_poly.entity_id
_entity_poly.type
_entity_poly.pdbx_seq_one_letter_code
_entity_poly.pdbx_strand_id
1 'polypeptide(L)'
;MTTVSPATEKKLRDAMERLLAGKSKRTDGRLTKANLHIEAGVSRATMNRATEVIADWNASVGTEPAPRDAELAGLQATVTELKKCIARLREHNSHLERRNRAAVTVIAELNAQLQASRGETPIGTVTPIRDRAARRRR
;
A
#
# COMPACT_ATOMS: atom_id res chain seq x y z
N MET A 1 35.08 41.77 0.10
CA MET A 1 34.53 40.50 -0.43
C MET A 1 35.62 39.44 -0.32
N THR A 2 35.47 38.45 0.57
CA THR A 2 36.50 37.39 0.73
C THR A 2 36.32 36.34 -0.35
N THR A 3 37.07 36.48 -1.42
CA THR A 3 37.13 35.54 -2.55
C THR A 3 37.83 34.25 -2.11
N VAL A 4 37.17 33.10 -2.31
CA VAL A 4 37.82 31.79 -2.22
C VAL A 4 38.81 31.61 -3.37
N SER A 5 39.75 30.67 -3.24
CA SER A 5 40.68 30.41 -4.34
C SER A 5 39.94 29.87 -5.58
N PRO A 6 40.37 30.24 -6.80
CA PRO A 6 39.71 29.80 -8.04
C PRO A 6 39.60 28.27 -8.18
N ALA A 7 40.59 27.54 -7.66
CA ALA A 7 40.57 26.08 -7.65
C ALA A 7 39.47 25.49 -6.75
N THR A 8 39.18 26.15 -5.63
CA THR A 8 38.12 25.73 -4.70
C THR A 8 36.75 26.06 -5.25
N GLU A 9 36.63 27.23 -5.87
CA GLU A 9 35.41 27.66 -6.55
C GLU A 9 35.04 26.71 -7.70
N LYS A 10 36.03 26.34 -8.53
CA LYS A 10 35.83 25.34 -9.58
C LYS A 10 35.34 24.01 -9.04
N LYS A 11 35.94 23.49 -7.96
CA LYS A 11 35.48 22.24 -7.32
C LYS A 11 34.04 22.32 -6.84
N LEU A 12 33.62 23.47 -6.32
CA LEU A 12 32.24 23.71 -5.89
C LEU A 12 31.28 23.75 -7.07
N ARG A 13 31.62 24.42 -8.18
CA ARG A 13 30.81 24.44 -9.40
C ARG A 13 30.70 23.06 -10.07
N ASP A 14 31.81 22.33 -10.17
CA ASP A 14 31.81 20.97 -10.73
C ASP A 14 30.95 20.02 -9.87
N ALA A 15 30.97 20.20 -8.54
CA ALA A 15 30.11 19.42 -7.63
C ALA A 15 28.64 19.81 -7.76
N MET A 16 28.34 21.10 -7.92
CA MET A 16 27.00 21.60 -8.18
C MET A 16 26.41 20.99 -9.45
N GLU A 17 27.15 21.02 -10.57
CA GLU A 17 26.71 20.43 -11.84
C GLU A 17 26.44 18.92 -11.71
N ARG A 18 27.32 18.17 -11.03
CA ARG A 18 27.10 16.74 -10.78
C ARG A 18 25.84 16.46 -9.98
N LEU A 19 25.59 17.24 -8.93
CA LEU A 19 24.40 17.07 -8.09
C LEU A 19 23.13 17.40 -8.87
N LEU A 20 23.12 18.50 -9.64
CA LEU A 20 21.99 18.87 -10.50
C LEU A 20 21.73 17.83 -11.59
N ALA A 21 22.78 17.21 -12.14
CA ALA A 21 22.67 16.13 -13.12
C ALA A 21 22.34 14.74 -12.51
N GLY A 22 22.17 14.63 -11.18
CA GLY A 22 21.87 13.37 -10.50
C GLY A 22 23.03 12.36 -10.50
N LYS A 23 24.26 12.80 -10.78
CA LYS A 23 25.48 11.97 -10.85
C LYS A 23 26.33 12.14 -9.59
N SER A 24 25.73 12.02 -8.41
CA SER A 24 26.45 12.13 -7.14
C SER A 24 27.50 11.01 -7.00
N LYS A 25 28.68 11.33 -6.46
CA LYS A 25 29.76 10.36 -6.26
C LYS A 25 30.01 10.04 -4.79
N ARG A 26 29.76 10.99 -3.90
CA ARG A 26 30.15 10.91 -2.47
C ARG A 26 28.96 11.00 -1.52
N THR A 27 27.75 11.21 -2.05
CA THR A 27 26.53 11.50 -1.27
C THR A 27 25.32 10.79 -1.85
N ASP A 28 24.21 10.83 -1.11
CA ASP A 28 22.89 10.29 -1.47
C ASP A 28 22.19 11.05 -2.62
N GLY A 29 22.86 12.04 -3.23
CA GLY A 29 22.36 12.77 -4.39
C GLY A 29 21.31 13.82 -4.08
N ARG A 30 20.98 14.06 -2.81
CA ARG A 30 20.04 15.14 -2.44
C ARG A 30 20.66 16.51 -2.69
N LEU A 31 19.87 17.43 -3.25
CA LEU A 31 20.26 18.81 -3.52
C LEU A 31 20.27 19.66 -2.24
N THR A 32 21.15 19.33 -1.30
CA THR A 32 21.32 20.08 -0.04
C THR A 32 22.68 20.77 0.03
N LYS A 33 22.76 21.89 0.75
CA LYS A 33 24.03 22.59 1.01
C LYS A 33 25.05 21.71 1.76
N ALA A 34 24.57 20.77 2.58
CA ALA A 34 25.42 19.79 3.25
C ALA A 34 26.10 18.85 2.24
N ASN A 35 25.31 18.34 1.28
CA ASN A 35 25.84 17.45 0.25
C ASN A 35 26.77 18.18 -0.72
N LEU A 36 26.53 19.46 -1.02
CA LEU A 36 27.38 20.25 -1.89
C LEU A 36 28.84 20.31 -1.40
N HIS A 37 29.06 20.62 -0.12
CA HIS A 37 30.43 20.71 0.40
C HIS A 37 31.11 19.33 0.53
N ILE A 38 30.34 18.27 0.84
CA ILE A 38 30.84 16.88 0.87
C ILE A 38 31.25 16.42 -0.53
N GLU A 39 30.41 16.70 -1.53
CA GLU A 39 30.63 16.33 -2.93
C GLU A 39 31.80 17.10 -3.56
N ALA A 40 31.97 18.37 -3.20
CA ALA A 40 33.11 19.20 -3.59
C ALA A 40 34.40 18.87 -2.81
N GLY A 41 34.30 18.13 -1.70
CA GLY A 41 35.43 17.80 -0.84
C GLY A 41 36.02 19.03 -0.11
N VAL A 42 35.18 20.01 0.22
CA VAL A 42 35.59 21.23 0.92
C VAL A 42 34.87 21.35 2.26
N SER A 43 35.44 22.14 3.18
CA SER A 43 34.78 22.40 4.46
C SER A 43 33.55 23.31 4.27
N ARG A 44 32.54 23.15 5.12
CA ARG A 44 31.34 24.00 5.12
C ARG A 44 31.66 25.49 5.23
N ALA A 45 32.67 25.84 6.04
CA ALA A 45 33.13 27.23 6.17
C ALA A 45 33.69 27.79 4.86
N THR A 46 34.40 26.96 4.08
CA THR A 46 34.97 27.35 2.78
C THR A 46 33.87 27.53 1.74
N MET A 47 32.90 26.62 1.70
CA MET A 47 31.71 26.77 0.86
C MET A 47 30.97 28.07 1.21
N ASN A 48 30.72 28.35 2.49
CA ASN A 48 30.03 29.56 2.95
C ASN A 48 30.74 30.87 2.56
N ARG A 49 32.06 30.84 2.33
CA ARG A 49 32.82 31.99 1.82
C ARG A 49 32.67 32.17 0.31
N ALA A 50 32.31 31.13 -0.44
CA ALA A 50 32.03 31.17 -1.87
C ALA A 50 30.61 31.70 -2.13
N THR A 51 30.38 32.97 -1.79
CA THR A 51 29.05 33.60 -1.81
C THR A 51 28.40 33.60 -3.19
N GLU A 52 29.18 33.75 -4.26
CA GLU A 52 28.68 33.72 -5.65
C GLU A 52 28.17 32.32 -6.02
N VAL A 53 28.97 31.27 -5.77
CA VAL A 53 28.55 29.89 -6.04
C VAL A 53 27.34 29.48 -5.19
N ILE A 54 27.25 29.97 -3.95
CA ILE A 54 26.06 29.75 -3.11
C ILE A 54 24.84 30.50 -3.66
N ALA A 55 25.01 31.70 -4.20
CA ALA A 55 23.92 32.44 -4.82
C ALA A 55 23.42 31.69 -6.07
N ASP A 56 24.33 31.23 -6.92
CA ASP A 56 24.02 30.42 -8.10
C ASP A 56 23.35 29.09 -7.72
N TRP A 57 23.85 28.43 -6.66
CA TRP A 57 23.23 27.23 -6.10
C TRP A 57 21.81 27.52 -5.61
N ASN A 58 21.60 28.60 -4.84
CA ASN A 58 20.29 28.95 -4.34
C ASN A 58 19.34 29.35 -5.48
N ALA A 59 19.83 29.93 -6.57
CA ALA A 59 19.04 30.21 -7.76
C ALA A 59 18.69 28.93 -8.53
N SER A 60 19.64 28.00 -8.64
CA SER A 60 19.46 26.73 -9.36
C SER A 60 18.59 25.72 -8.60
N VAL A 61 18.66 25.75 -7.26
CA VAL A 61 17.83 24.95 -6.35
C VAL A 61 16.61 25.75 -5.88
N GLY A 62 16.35 26.92 -6.50
CA GLY A 62 15.42 27.96 -6.06
C GLY A 62 14.12 27.46 -5.42
N THR A 63 13.84 28.02 -4.24
CA THR A 63 12.58 28.48 -3.59
C THR A 63 11.23 27.78 -3.85
N GLU A 64 11.13 26.77 -4.69
CA GLU A 64 9.96 25.92 -4.83
C GLU A 64 10.21 24.62 -4.06
N PRO A 65 9.19 24.07 -3.35
CA PRO A 65 9.31 22.71 -2.84
C PRO A 65 9.69 21.84 -4.04
N ALA A 66 10.81 21.12 -3.93
CA ALA A 66 11.37 20.41 -5.07
C ALA A 66 10.24 19.63 -5.76
N PRO A 67 10.17 19.54 -7.10
CA PRO A 67 9.09 18.82 -7.79
C PRO A 67 8.85 17.41 -7.24
N ARG A 68 9.92 16.83 -6.67
CA ARG A 68 9.94 15.54 -5.99
C ARG A 68 9.23 15.50 -4.64
N ASP A 69 9.14 16.60 -3.90
CA ASP A 69 8.42 16.66 -2.63
C ASP A 69 6.90 16.64 -2.84
N ALA A 70 6.42 17.29 -3.90
CA ALA A 70 5.01 17.21 -4.31
C ALA A 70 4.65 15.80 -4.81
N GLU A 71 5.54 15.18 -5.60
CA GLU A 71 5.38 13.79 -6.04
C GLU A 71 5.42 12.80 -4.85
N LEU A 72 6.35 12.99 -3.91
CA LEU A 72 6.43 12.19 -2.69
C LEU A 72 5.19 12.37 -1.82
N ALA A 73 4.66 13.58 -1.69
CA ALA A 73 3.40 13.83 -0.97
C ALA A 73 2.22 13.13 -1.66
N GLY A 74 2.15 13.16 -3.00
CA GLY A 74 1.13 12.45 -3.77
C GLY A 74 1.24 10.92 -3.62
N LEU A 75 2.46 10.38 -3.66
CA LEU A 75 2.73 8.96 -3.42
C LEU A 75 2.36 8.56 -1.98
N GLN A 76 2.70 9.37 -0.98
CA GLN A 76 2.31 9.14 0.41
C GLN A 76 0.78 9.12 0.56
N ALA A 77 0.08 10.09 -0.02
CA ALA A 77 -1.39 10.12 -0.03
C ALA A 77 -1.96 8.85 -0.66
N THR A 78 -1.43 8.44 -1.81
CA THR A 78 -1.86 7.21 -2.51
C THR A 78 -1.63 5.97 -1.65
N VAL A 79 -0.46 5.85 -1.02
CA VAL A 79 -0.15 4.74 -0.10
C VAL A 79 -1.12 4.72 1.09
N THR A 80 -1.49 5.88 1.64
CA THR A 80 -2.46 5.93 2.75
C THR A 80 -3.85 5.48 2.31
N GLU A 81 -4.29 5.87 1.11
CA GLU A 81 -5.58 5.44 0.56
C GLU A 81 -5.60 3.95 0.23
N LEU A 82 -4.51 3.42 -0.37
CA LEU A 82 -4.37 1.99 -0.61
C LEU A 82 -4.39 1.19 0.70
N LYS A 83 -3.72 1.66 1.75
CA LYS A 83 -3.77 1.03 3.08
C LYS A 83 -5.19 1.03 3.66
N LYS A 84 -5.92 2.14 3.55
CA LYS A 84 -7.34 2.21 3.96
C LYS A 84 -8.21 1.23 3.17
N CYS A 85 -7.99 1.13 1.85
CA CYS A 85 -8.73 0.21 0.99
C CYS A 85 -8.48 -1.26 1.38
N ILE A 86 -7.22 -1.63 1.60
CA ILE A 86 -6.82 -2.96 2.06
C ILE A 86 -7.47 -3.30 3.41
N ALA A 87 -7.48 -2.36 4.36
CA ALA A 87 -8.13 -2.57 5.65
C ALA A 87 -9.63 -2.87 5.48
N ARG A 88 -10.32 -2.08 4.64
CA ARG A 88 -11.75 -2.25 4.34
C ARG A 88 -12.05 -3.59 3.68
N LEU A 89 -11.22 -4.00 2.71
CA LEU A 89 -11.37 -5.29 2.02
C LEU A 89 -11.15 -6.47 2.99
N ARG A 90 -10.19 -6.37 3.91
CA ARG A 90 -9.95 -7.39 4.94
C ARG A 90 -11.11 -7.52 5.92
N GLU A 91 -11.68 -6.39 6.34
CA GLU A 91 -12.86 -6.37 7.18
C GLU A 91 -14.06 -7.03 6.48
N HIS A 92 -14.30 -6.68 5.22
CA HIS A 92 -15.38 -7.26 4.42
C HIS A 92 -15.21 -8.77 4.23
N ASN A 93 -13.99 -9.24 3.91
CA ASN A 93 -13.70 -10.67 3.82
C ASN A 93 -13.94 -11.39 5.14
N SER A 94 -13.47 -10.83 6.26
CA SER A 94 -13.71 -11.41 7.58
C SER A 94 -15.20 -11.49 7.92
N HIS A 95 -15.98 -10.49 7.51
CA HIS A 95 -17.43 -10.49 7.69
C HIS A 95 -18.11 -11.56 6.83
N LEU A 96 -17.73 -11.69 5.56
CA LEU A 96 -18.25 -12.74 4.67
C LEU A 96 -17.90 -14.14 5.16
N GLU A 97 -16.67 -14.36 5.63
CA GLU A 97 -16.26 -15.63 6.22
C GLU A 97 -17.10 -16.01 7.44
N ARG A 98 -17.39 -15.05 8.33
CA ARG A 98 -18.29 -15.27 9.47
C ARG A 98 -19.69 -15.66 9.03
N ARG A 99 -20.25 -14.97 8.03
CA ARG A 99 -21.57 -15.29 7.46
C ARG A 99 -21.59 -16.68 6.82
N ASN A 100 -20.54 -17.04 6.11
CA ASN A 100 -20.43 -18.34 5.47
C ASN A 100 -20.36 -19.46 6.52
N ARG A 101 -19.55 -19.31 7.58
CA ARG A 101 -19.52 -20.26 8.70
C ARG A 101 -20.88 -20.43 9.36
N ALA A 102 -21.59 -19.33 9.63
CA ALA A 102 -22.94 -19.41 10.20
C ALA A 102 -23.92 -20.14 9.28
N ALA A 103 -23.87 -19.88 7.96
CA ALA A 103 -24.70 -20.57 6.98
C ALA A 103 -24.40 -22.08 6.95
N VAL A 104 -23.12 -22.47 6.97
CA VAL A 104 -22.70 -23.88 7.04
C VAL A 104 -23.27 -24.57 8.28
N THR A 105 -23.22 -23.92 9.45
CA THR A 105 -23.80 -24.47 10.68
C THR A 105 -25.31 -24.68 10.56
N VAL A 106 -26.04 -23.68 10.03
CA VAL A 106 -27.50 -23.78 9.83
C VAL A 106 -27.85 -24.90 8.85
N ILE A 107 -27.11 -25.02 7.75
CA ILE A 107 -27.32 -26.08 6.76
C ILE A 107 -27.09 -27.46 7.40
N ALA A 108 -26.03 -27.60 8.19
CA ALA A 108 -25.73 -28.87 8.87
C ALA A 108 -26.84 -29.26 9.86
N GLU A 109 -27.33 -28.31 10.65
CA GLU A 109 -28.43 -28.52 11.59
C GLU A 109 -29.73 -28.90 10.88
N LEU A 110 -30.12 -28.14 9.85
CA LEU A 110 -31.31 -28.44 9.05
C LEU A 110 -31.22 -29.81 8.38
N ASN A 111 -30.04 -30.19 7.88
CA ASN A 111 -29.83 -31.52 7.32
C ASN A 111 -30.01 -32.61 8.39
N ALA A 112 -29.47 -32.42 9.61
CA ALA A 112 -29.66 -33.35 10.72
C ALA A 112 -31.15 -33.50 11.08
N GLN A 113 -31.90 -32.41 11.16
CA GLN A 113 -33.35 -32.42 11.40
C GLN A 113 -34.14 -33.13 10.29
N LEU A 114 -33.76 -32.90 9.03
CA LEU A 114 -34.37 -33.61 7.89
C LEU A 114 -34.07 -35.12 7.92
N GLN A 115 -32.87 -35.52 8.32
CA GLN A 115 -32.55 -36.94 8.46
C GLN A 115 -33.31 -37.58 9.63
N ALA A 116 -33.44 -36.89 10.76
CA ALA A 116 -34.22 -37.36 11.90
C ALA A 116 -35.69 -37.58 11.53
N SER A 117 -36.33 -36.58 10.88
CA SER A 117 -37.74 -36.70 10.43
C SER A 117 -37.95 -37.78 9.37
N ARG A 118 -36.95 -38.07 8.54
CA ARG A 118 -36.99 -39.20 7.57
C ARG A 118 -36.77 -40.55 8.25
N GLY A 119 -35.92 -40.62 9.27
CA GLY A 119 -35.75 -41.83 10.09
C GLY A 119 -36.97 -42.13 10.96
N GLU A 120 -37.73 -41.10 11.32
CA GLU A 120 -39.01 -41.19 12.03
C GLU A 120 -40.22 -41.45 11.12
N THR A 121 -40.04 -41.88 9.85
CA THR A 121 -41.19 -42.42 9.10
C THR A 121 -41.87 -43.48 9.95
N PRO A 122 -43.13 -43.29 10.36
CA PRO A 122 -43.83 -44.30 11.13
C PRO A 122 -43.85 -45.54 10.25
N ILE A 123 -43.27 -46.64 10.74
CA ILE A 123 -43.57 -47.99 10.27
C ILE A 123 -44.99 -48.31 10.74
N GLY A 124 -45.94 -47.44 10.39
CA GLY A 124 -47.35 -47.71 10.53
C GLY A 124 -47.66 -48.78 9.52
N THR A 125 -48.16 -49.92 10.00
CA THR A 125 -48.70 -50.98 9.14
C THR A 125 -49.65 -50.35 8.13
N VAL A 126 -49.18 -50.21 6.88
CA VAL A 126 -50.00 -49.80 5.75
C VAL A 126 -51.02 -50.92 5.59
N THR A 127 -52.21 -50.73 6.14
CA THR A 127 -53.30 -51.69 5.96
C THR A 127 -53.84 -51.46 4.56
N PRO A 128 -53.67 -52.40 3.61
CA PRO A 128 -54.23 -52.23 2.28
C PRO A 128 -55.76 -52.23 2.43
N ILE A 129 -56.41 -51.18 1.92
CA ILE A 129 -57.86 -51.16 1.78
C ILE A 129 -58.22 -52.35 0.87
N ARG A 130 -58.90 -53.34 1.44
CA ARG A 130 -59.36 -54.52 0.69
C ARG A 130 -60.26 -54.03 -0.44
N ASP A 131 -59.85 -54.33 -1.67
CA ASP A 131 -60.65 -54.04 -2.84
C ASP A 131 -61.97 -54.79 -2.77
N ARG A 132 -63.06 -54.05 -3.01
CA ARG A 132 -64.46 -54.48 -2.86
C ARG A 132 -64.91 -55.34 -4.05
N ALA A 133 -64.06 -56.26 -4.51
CA ALA A 133 -64.24 -57.00 -5.77
C ALA A 133 -64.62 -58.49 -5.60
N ALA A 134 -64.89 -58.97 -4.38
CA ALA A 134 -65.27 -60.37 -4.14
C ALA A 134 -66.75 -60.58 -3.73
N ARG A 135 -67.66 -59.64 -4.07
CA ARG A 135 -69.10 -59.78 -3.76
C ARG A 135 -70.01 -60.06 -4.96
N ARG A 136 -69.45 -60.43 -6.12
CA ARG A 136 -70.25 -60.90 -7.26
C ARG A 136 -69.55 -62.05 -7.97
N ARG A 137 -69.97 -63.27 -7.62
CA ARG A 137 -70.40 -64.31 -8.57
C ARG A 137 -71.00 -65.46 -7.76
N ARG A 138 -72.34 -65.50 -7.79
CA ARG A 138 -73.14 -66.71 -7.65
C ARG A 138 -72.89 -67.59 -8.87
#